data_AF-E0N7F1-F1
#
_entry.id   AF-E0N7F1-F1
#
_cell.length_a   1.000
_cell.length_b   1.000
_cell.length_c   1.000
_cell.angle_alpha   90.00
_cell.angle_beta   90.00
_cell.angle_gamma   90.00
#
_symmetry.space_group_name_H-M   'P 1'
#
loop_
_entity.id
_entity.type
_entity.pdbx_description
1 polymer ?
#
loop_
_entity_poly.entity_id
_entity_poly.type
_entity_poly.pdbx_seq_one_letter_code
_entity_poly.pdbx_strand_id
1 'polypeptide(L)'
;MSYAAVADLVARFGEATITGLTDLSRKGAVDETVAQQALDDAAAEIDGYLMNRYTLPLPKPLRILTVYCCDIAVYRLCTGKRQLTEDIVHRYEAAVKFLQLVAAGKVGLGVTEPAGEKPAVQGNGVMFTTQEKVFGRDSVY
;
A
#
# COMPACT_ATOMS: atom_id res chain seq x y z
N MET A 1 14.89 -1.05 -2.18
CA MET A 1 14.94 0.33 -1.63
C MET A 1 13.75 0.47 -0.71
N SER A 2 13.91 1.05 0.46
CA SER A 2 12.80 1.22 1.40
C SER A 2 11.82 2.30 0.91
N TYR A 3 10.53 2.03 1.03
CA TYR A 3 9.47 2.98 0.64
C TYR A 3 9.23 4.10 1.65
N ALA A 4 9.75 3.97 2.87
CA ALA A 4 9.58 4.93 3.95
C ALA A 4 10.90 5.13 4.69
N ALA A 5 11.06 6.29 5.32
CA ALA A 5 12.22 6.60 6.15
C ALA A 5 11.91 6.38 7.64
N VAL A 6 12.96 6.27 8.46
CA VAL A 6 12.82 6.21 9.94
C VAL A 6 12.06 7.44 10.47
N ALA A 7 12.26 8.61 9.84
CA ALA A 7 11.53 9.82 10.17
C ALA A 7 9.99 9.68 9.98
N ASP A 8 9.54 8.92 8.98
CA ASP A 8 8.10 8.68 8.75
C ASP A 8 7.50 7.79 9.85
N LEU A 9 8.27 6.81 10.35
CA LEU A 9 7.88 5.99 11.49
C LEU A 9 7.74 6.84 12.76
N VAL A 10 8.72 7.68 13.05
CA VAL A 10 8.72 8.56 14.23
C VAL A 10 7.57 9.57 14.15
N ALA A 11 7.34 10.17 12.98
CA ALA A 11 6.24 11.12 12.77
C ALA A 11 4.85 10.50 12.98
N ARG A 12 4.71 9.18 12.79
CA ARG A 12 3.42 8.47 12.89
C ARG A 12 3.15 7.86 14.26
N PHE A 13 4.14 7.19 14.84
CA PHE A 13 3.98 6.40 16.05
C PHE A 13 4.59 7.06 17.30
N GLY A 14 5.34 8.16 17.08
CA GLY A 14 6.04 8.88 18.13
C GLY A 14 7.40 8.26 18.46
N GLU A 15 8.33 9.13 18.86
CA GLU A 15 9.71 8.75 19.15
C GLU A 15 9.81 7.76 20.33
N ALA A 16 8.99 7.95 21.37
CA ALA A 16 8.99 7.09 22.56
C ALA A 16 8.59 5.63 22.22
N THR A 17 7.58 5.46 21.38
CA THR A 17 7.12 4.14 20.93
C THR A 17 8.18 3.45 20.09
N ILE A 18 8.73 4.17 19.09
CA ILE A 18 9.76 3.60 18.20
C ILE A 18 11.02 3.28 18.99
N THR A 19 11.45 4.14 19.92
CA THR A 19 12.58 3.86 20.81
C THR A 19 12.33 2.58 21.60
N GLY A 20 11.16 2.43 22.23
CA GLY A 20 10.78 1.21 22.95
C GLY A 20 10.81 -0.04 22.06
N LEU A 21 10.46 0.08 20.79
CA LEU A 21 10.45 -1.01 19.81
C LEU A 21 11.84 -1.33 19.24
N THR A 22 12.71 -0.34 19.03
CA THR A 22 14.03 -0.53 18.40
C THR A 22 15.16 -0.72 19.39
N ASP A 23 15.01 -0.29 20.64
CA ASP A 23 16.10 -0.34 21.62
C ASP A 23 16.40 -1.78 22.05
N LEU A 24 17.30 -2.46 21.33
CA LEU A 24 17.82 -3.78 21.65
C LEU A 24 19.01 -3.69 22.62
N SER A 25 19.71 -2.55 22.62
CA SER A 25 20.93 -2.34 23.41
C SER A 25 20.68 -1.66 24.77
N ARG A 26 19.42 -1.37 25.13
CA ARG A 26 19.02 -0.57 26.30
C ARG A 26 19.75 0.78 26.40
N LYS A 27 19.99 1.42 25.26
CA LYS A 27 20.68 2.72 25.20
C LYS A 27 19.72 3.89 25.42
N GLY A 28 18.41 3.67 25.43
CA GLY A 28 17.41 4.73 25.59
C GLY A 28 17.29 5.66 24.39
N ALA A 29 17.74 5.22 23.20
CA ALA A 29 17.66 5.96 21.95
C ALA A 29 17.16 5.03 20.82
N VAL A 30 16.60 5.62 19.77
CA VAL A 30 16.16 4.90 18.57
C VAL A 30 17.38 4.22 17.93
N ASP A 31 17.28 2.90 17.74
CA ASP A 31 18.28 2.18 16.96
C ASP A 31 17.89 2.27 15.48
N GLU A 32 18.47 3.24 14.79
CA GLU A 32 18.18 3.50 13.39
C GLU A 32 18.49 2.29 12.50
N THR A 33 19.48 1.45 12.88
CA THR A 33 19.85 0.28 12.08
C THR A 33 18.76 -0.78 12.11
N VAL A 34 18.17 -1.03 13.29
CA VAL A 34 17.07 -1.97 13.48
C VAL A 34 15.79 -1.44 12.81
N ALA A 35 15.54 -0.14 12.93
CA ALA A 35 14.42 0.51 12.25
C ALA A 35 14.54 0.41 10.72
N GLN A 36 15.73 0.67 10.18
CA GLN A 36 16.00 0.54 8.74
C GLN A 36 15.85 -0.90 8.25
N GLN A 37 16.38 -1.88 8.99
CA GLN A 37 16.21 -3.30 8.64
C GLN A 37 14.73 -3.69 8.57
N ALA A 38 13.92 -3.27 9.54
CA ALA A 38 12.49 -3.55 9.51
C ALA A 38 11.77 -2.88 8.33
N LEU A 39 12.19 -1.67 7.94
CA LEU A 39 11.68 -0.96 6.76
C LEU A 39 12.12 -1.61 5.45
N ASP A 40 13.35 -2.09 5.36
CA ASP A 40 13.88 -2.79 4.19
C ASP A 40 13.18 -4.12 3.97
N ASP A 41 12.97 -4.87 5.05
CA ASP A 41 12.23 -6.12 5.00
C ASP A 41 10.76 -5.90 4.61
N ALA A 42 10.11 -4.88 5.16
CA ALA A 42 8.74 -4.50 4.78
C ALA A 42 8.66 -4.06 3.32
N ALA A 43 9.67 -3.35 2.82
CA ALA A 43 9.75 -2.97 1.42
C ALA A 43 9.94 -4.17 0.50
N ALA A 44 10.77 -5.14 0.87
CA ALA A 44 10.95 -6.38 0.12
C ALA A 44 9.64 -7.18 0.04
N GLU A 45 8.85 -7.20 1.10
CA GLU A 45 7.52 -7.83 1.11
C GLU A 45 6.55 -7.13 0.15
N ILE A 46 6.50 -5.80 0.18
CA ILE A 46 5.71 -4.99 -0.76
C ILE A 46 6.17 -5.24 -2.21
N ASP A 47 7.48 -5.23 -2.46
CA ASP A 47 8.06 -5.51 -3.78
C ASP A 47 7.66 -6.90 -4.28
N GLY A 48 7.59 -7.90 -3.39
CA GLY A 48 7.08 -9.24 -3.69
C GLY A 48 5.68 -9.24 -4.30
N TYR A 49 4.77 -8.43 -3.77
CA TYR A 49 3.41 -8.30 -4.29
C TYR A 49 3.34 -7.46 -5.58
N LEU A 50 4.24 -6.49 -5.74
CA LEU A 50 4.23 -5.57 -6.87
C LEU A 50 4.97 -6.11 -8.10
N MET A 51 5.96 -7.00 -7.93
CA MET A 51 6.76 -7.60 -9.01
C MET A 51 5.91 -8.25 -10.11
N ASN A 52 4.72 -8.76 -9.77
CA ASN A 52 3.85 -9.42 -10.73
C ASN A 52 3.17 -8.45 -11.71
N ARG A 53 2.98 -7.17 -11.34
CA ARG A 53 2.25 -6.18 -12.17
C ARG A 53 3.07 -4.94 -12.54
N TYR A 54 4.06 -4.56 -11.75
CA TYR A 54 4.81 -3.32 -11.94
C TYR A 54 6.28 -3.60 -12.19
N THR A 55 6.89 -2.84 -13.10
CA THR A 55 8.34 -2.84 -13.28
C THR A 55 8.99 -2.09 -12.12
N LEU A 56 9.78 -2.81 -11.33
CA LEU A 56 10.58 -2.25 -10.24
C LEU A 56 11.96 -1.83 -10.78
N PRO A 57 12.56 -0.75 -10.24
CA PRO A 57 12.07 0.09 -9.15
C PRO A 57 10.98 1.08 -9.60
N LEU A 58 9.97 1.28 -8.75
CA LEU A 58 8.89 2.24 -9.01
C LEU A 58 9.47 3.67 -9.10
N PRO A 59 9.12 4.45 -10.15
CA PRO A 59 9.72 5.77 -10.38
C PRO A 59 9.29 6.83 -9.35
N LYS A 60 8.16 6.62 -8.66
CA LYS A 60 7.68 7.51 -7.59
C LYS A 60 6.98 6.71 -6.50
N PRO A 61 7.53 6.64 -5.27
CA PRO A 61 6.82 6.01 -4.18
C PRO A 61 5.58 6.84 -3.83
N LEU A 62 4.42 6.21 -3.87
CA LEU A 62 3.17 6.84 -3.46
C LEU A 62 3.11 6.93 -1.95
N ARG A 63 2.48 7.99 -1.43
CA ARG A 63 2.26 8.16 0.01
C ARG A 63 1.51 6.97 0.63
N ILE A 64 0.68 6.27 -0.14
CA ILE A 64 -0.01 5.07 0.35
C ILE A 64 0.94 3.89 0.60
N LEU A 65 1.96 3.71 -0.24
CA LEU A 65 2.97 2.67 -0.03
C LEU A 65 3.83 3.00 1.19
N THR A 66 4.12 4.28 1.44
CA THR A 66 4.86 4.69 2.64
C THR A 66 4.05 4.40 3.91
N VAL A 67 2.72 4.59 3.87
CA VAL A 67 1.81 4.24 4.97
C VAL A 67 1.90 2.75 5.30
N TYR A 68 1.71 1.90 4.29
CA TYR A 68 1.67 0.45 4.50
C TYR A 68 3.03 -0.13 4.85
N CYS A 69 4.11 0.42 4.28
CA CYS A 69 5.48 0.05 4.66
C CYS A 69 5.73 0.32 6.15
N CYS A 70 5.29 1.48 6.66
CA CYS A 70 5.38 1.80 8.08
C CYS A 70 4.58 0.83 8.96
N ASP A 71 3.34 0.52 8.57
CA ASP A 71 2.46 -0.36 9.35
C ASP A 71 3.00 -1.81 9.40
N ILE A 72 3.56 -2.31 8.30
CA ILE A 72 4.23 -3.62 8.23
C ILE A 72 5.52 -3.63 9.06
N ALA A 73 6.36 -2.59 8.95
CA ALA A 73 7.59 -2.49 9.71
C ALA A 73 7.33 -2.49 11.23
N VAL A 74 6.32 -1.74 11.70
CA VAL A 74 5.94 -1.73 13.12
C VAL A 74 5.45 -3.11 13.58
N TYR A 75 4.63 -3.79 12.77
CA TYR A 75 4.20 -5.14 13.10
C TYR A 75 5.39 -6.08 13.34
N ARG A 76 6.39 -6.07 12.44
CA ARG A 76 7.61 -6.89 12.58
C ARG A 76 8.41 -6.55 13.84
N LEU A 77 8.57 -5.27 14.14
CA LEU A 77 9.24 -4.81 15.36
C LEU A 77 8.48 -5.26 16.63
N CYS A 78 7.15 -5.19 16.62
CA CYS A 78 6.29 -5.63 17.72
C CYS A 78 6.34 -7.14 17.95
N THR A 79 6.38 -7.95 16.88
CA THR A 79 6.50 -9.41 16.97
C THR A 79 7.75 -9.81 17.74
N GLY A 80 8.88 -9.14 17.53
CA GLY A 80 10.14 -9.42 18.24
C GLY A 80 10.11 -9.12 19.75
N LYS A 81 9.26 -8.19 20.20
CA LYS A 81 9.20 -7.73 21.60
C LYS A 81 7.93 -8.13 22.35
N ARG A 82 7.05 -8.94 21.75
CA ARG A 82 5.76 -9.37 22.33
C ARG A 82 4.88 -8.21 22.80
N GLN A 83 5.01 -7.05 22.16
CA GLN A 83 4.16 -5.87 22.35
C GLN A 83 3.14 -5.78 21.20
N LEU A 84 2.44 -6.89 20.96
CA LEU A 84 1.48 -6.99 19.89
C LEU A 84 0.10 -6.59 20.40
N THR A 85 -0.44 -5.50 19.85
CA THR A 85 -1.80 -5.05 20.12
C THR A 85 -2.69 -5.49 18.96
N GLU A 86 -3.96 -5.79 19.22
CA GLU A 86 -4.93 -6.18 18.19
C GLU A 86 -5.03 -5.14 17.06
N ASP A 87 -4.95 -3.85 17.38
CA ASP A 87 -4.92 -2.77 16.39
C ASP A 87 -3.75 -2.89 15.40
N ILE A 88 -2.56 -3.27 15.87
CA ILE A 88 -1.36 -3.41 15.03
C ILE A 88 -1.53 -4.60 14.08
N VAL A 89 -2.09 -5.71 14.58
CA VAL A 89 -2.41 -6.88 13.75
C VAL A 89 -3.45 -6.51 12.70
N HIS A 90 -4.52 -5.82 13.09
CA HIS A 90 -5.58 -5.44 12.17
C HIS A 90 -5.08 -4.51 11.05
N ARG A 91 -4.19 -3.56 11.38
CA ARG A 91 -3.55 -2.67 10.40
C ARG A 91 -2.62 -3.43 9.46
N TYR A 92 -1.86 -4.39 9.98
CA TYR A 92 -1.03 -5.28 9.15
C TYR A 92 -1.90 -6.10 8.19
N GLU A 93 -2.97 -6.74 8.68
CA GLU A 93 -3.89 -7.49 7.82
C GLU A 93 -4.55 -6.61 6.75
N ALA A 94 -4.93 -5.38 7.10
CA ALA A 94 -5.48 -4.42 6.14
C ALA A 94 -4.46 -4.03 5.06
N ALA A 95 -3.19 -3.87 5.43
CA ALA A 95 -2.10 -3.61 4.49
C ALA A 95 -1.90 -4.80 3.53
N VAL A 96 -1.82 -6.03 4.05
CA VAL A 96 -1.67 -7.25 3.25
C VAL A 96 -2.87 -7.43 2.31
N LYS A 97 -4.10 -7.23 2.80
CA LYS A 97 -5.32 -7.29 1.95
C LYS A 97 -5.27 -6.27 0.82
N PHE A 98 -4.82 -5.05 1.10
CA PHE A 98 -4.65 -4.03 0.05
C PHE A 98 -3.61 -4.46 -0.99
N LEU A 99 -2.44 -4.95 -0.55
CA LEU A 99 -1.39 -5.43 -1.46
C LEU A 99 -1.87 -6.60 -2.32
N GLN A 100 -2.66 -7.52 -1.76
CA GLN A 100 -3.31 -8.60 -2.51
C GLN A 100 -4.30 -8.08 -3.56
N LEU A 101 -5.10 -7.05 -3.24
CA LEU A 101 -6.01 -6.42 -4.20
C LEU A 101 -5.27 -5.72 -5.34
N VAL A 102 -4.12 -5.11 -5.04
CA VAL A 102 -3.23 -4.51 -6.04
C VAL A 102 -2.61 -5.59 -6.93
N ALA A 103 -2.12 -6.68 -6.35
CA ALA A 103 -1.59 -7.83 -7.08
C ALA A 103 -2.65 -8.52 -7.96
N ALA A 104 -3.91 -8.57 -7.48
CA ALA A 104 -5.07 -9.06 -8.25
C ALA A 104 -5.58 -8.07 -9.31
N GLY A 105 -5.05 -6.85 -9.35
CA GLY A 105 -5.43 -5.81 -10.29
C GLY A 105 -6.81 -5.18 -10.08
N LYS A 106 -7.40 -5.35 -8.89
CA LYS A 106 -8.66 -4.69 -8.52
C LYS A 106 -8.47 -3.23 -8.10
N VAL A 107 -7.27 -2.89 -7.63
CA VAL A 107 -6.91 -1.54 -7.20
C VAL A 107 -5.68 -1.09 -8.00
N GLY A 108 -5.84 -0.01 -8.76
CA GLY A 108 -4.73 0.64 -9.46
C GLY A 108 -4.01 1.61 -8.53
N LEU A 109 -2.68 1.62 -8.56
CA LEU A 109 -1.87 2.57 -7.80
C LEU A 109 -1.89 3.99 -8.41
N GLY A 110 -2.58 4.21 -9.54
CA GLY A 110 -2.66 5.51 -10.21
C GLY A 110 -1.35 5.98 -10.85
N VAL A 111 -0.29 5.16 -10.78
CA VAL A 111 0.93 5.28 -11.58
C VAL A 111 0.65 4.58 -12.90
N THR A 112 1.15 5.13 -14.01
CA THR A 112 1.08 4.52 -15.34
C THR A 112 1.51 3.06 -15.26
N GLU A 113 0.53 2.14 -15.27
CA GLU A 113 0.75 0.73 -15.48
C GLU A 113 1.46 0.61 -16.84
N PRO A 114 2.63 -0.04 -16.96
CA PRO A 114 3.10 -0.44 -18.28
C PRO A 114 1.97 -1.25 -18.91
N ALA A 115 1.68 -1.00 -20.18
CA ALA A 115 0.58 -1.60 -20.92
C ALA A 115 0.67 -3.14 -20.90
N GLY A 116 0.16 -3.75 -19.84
CA GLY A 116 0.01 -5.17 -19.63
C GLY A 116 -1.44 -5.37 -19.27
N GLU A 117 -2.21 -5.66 -20.31
CA GLU A 117 -3.59 -6.14 -20.31
C GLU A 117 -4.30 -5.99 -18.97
N LYS A 118 -5.03 -4.87 -18.80
CA LYS A 118 -6.16 -4.89 -17.88
C LYS A 118 -6.98 -6.14 -18.26
N PRO A 119 -7.21 -7.13 -17.38
CA PRO A 119 -8.25 -8.09 -17.67
C PRO A 119 -9.49 -7.23 -17.84
N ALA A 120 -9.95 -7.15 -19.10
CA ALA A 120 -11.18 -6.46 -19.42
C ALA A 120 -12.21 -7.06 -18.47
N VAL A 121 -12.66 -6.27 -17.51
CA VAL A 121 -13.86 -6.60 -16.75
C VAL A 121 -14.92 -6.67 -17.84
N GLN A 122 -15.21 -7.89 -18.30
CA GLN A 122 -16.44 -8.23 -19.00
C GLN A 122 -17.58 -8.13 -17.99
N GLY A 123 -17.73 -6.96 -17.38
CA GLY A 123 -18.97 -6.52 -16.79
C GLY A 123 -19.70 -5.90 -17.95
N ASN A 124 -20.81 -6.52 -18.36
CA ASN A 124 -21.79 -5.94 -19.28
C ASN A 124 -22.04 -4.48 -18.89
N GLY A 125 -21.31 -3.56 -19.53
CA GLY A 125 -21.67 -2.16 -19.53
C GLY A 125 -22.97 -2.11 -20.29
N VAL A 126 -24.09 -2.00 -19.56
CA VAL A 126 -25.36 -1.61 -20.16
C VAL A 126 -25.13 -0.20 -20.70
N MET A 127 -24.71 -0.13 -21.95
CA MET A 127 -24.65 1.09 -22.74
C MET A 127 -26.11 1.49 -22.94
N PHE A 128 -26.59 2.43 -22.13
CA PHE A 128 -27.78 3.18 -22.49
C PHE A 128 -27.40 4.07 -23.67
N THR A 129 -27.47 3.52 -24.88
CA THR A 129 -27.60 4.33 -26.09
C THR A 129 -29.00 4.90 -26.08
N THR A 130 -29.12 6.20 -25.80
CA THR A 130 -30.37 6.91 -25.99
C THR A 130 -30.60 6.98 -27.49
N GLN A 131 -31.50 6.15 -28.02
CA GLN A 131 -31.95 6.30 -29.40
C GLN A 131 -32.59 7.67 -29.56
N GLU A 132 -32.23 8.33 -30.67
CA GLU A 132 -32.73 9.63 -31.07
C GLU A 132 -34.27 9.60 -31.12
N LYS A 133 -34.92 10.63 -30.56
CA LYS A 133 -36.39 10.71 -30.46
C LYS A 133 -37.01 10.81 -31.86
N VAL A 134 -37.49 9.69 -32.41
CA VAL A 134 -38.12 9.64 -33.75
C VAL A 134 -39.55 10.24 -33.76
N PHE A 135 -40.20 10.40 -32.60
CA PHE A 135 -41.53 11.00 -32.51
C PHE A 135 -41.53 12.23 -31.59
N GLY A 136 -40.97 13.33 -32.09
CA GLY A 136 -41.21 14.68 -31.57
C GLY A 136 -42.32 15.36 -32.38
N ARG A 137 -43.12 16.20 -31.73
CA ARG A 137 -44.23 16.95 -32.35
C ARG A 137 -43.77 17.98 -33.41
N ASP A 138 -42.45 18.14 -33.57
CA ASP A 138 -41.76 18.97 -34.56
C ASP A 138 -41.29 18.21 -35.81
N SER A 139 -41.68 16.94 -35.99
CA SER A 139 -41.47 16.26 -37.28
C SER A 139 -42.48 16.77 -38.30
N VAL A 140 -42.06 17.79 -39.06
CA VAL A 140 -42.78 18.33 -40.21
C VAL A 140 -42.66 17.33 -41.36
N TYR A 141 -43.81 16.92 -41.91
CA TYR A 141 -43.93 16.10 -43.12
C TYR A 141 -43.23 16.72 -44.34
#